data_AF-A0A9P7FS01-F1
#
_entry.id   AF-A0A9P7FS01-F1
#
_cell.length_a   1.000
_cell.length_b   1.000
_cell.length_c   1.000
_cell.angle_alpha   90.00
_cell.angle_beta   90.00
_cell.angle_gamma   90.00
#
_symmetry.space_group_name_H-M   'P 1'
#
loop_
_entity.id
_entity.type
_entity.pdbx_description
1 polymer ?
#
loop_
_entity_poly.entity_id
_entity_poly.type
_entity_poly.pdbx_seq_one_letter_code
_entity_poly.pdbx_strand_id
1 'polypeptide(L)'
;MSDDRIIITGVTGGVVPRLEITDLVKIDDQFSLFVQALIKMQAGATTDYSSHYSIGGIHGFPFRAWGGSDPEGPVSGAPSDTNWDGYCTHGSVLFPTWHRPYVALFEQTLCSHAQEIAKGYPDQARWTTAAKQLRLPYWDWVERPVPPPEVIELDTLSILMPDGKKASVKNPLTSYNFKGAEKDFPSAPGSLQDWTTFPQT
;
A
#
# COMPACT_ATOMS: atom_id res chain seq x y z
N MET A 1 23.23 8.38 -12.09
CA MET A 1 23.12 7.23 -11.19
C MET A 1 21.84 7.43 -10.43
N SER A 2 20.74 6.83 -10.90
CA SER A 2 19.43 6.97 -10.24
C SER A 2 19.47 6.27 -8.89
N ASP A 3 18.76 6.84 -7.93
CA ASP A 3 18.72 6.45 -6.52
C ASP A 3 17.87 5.17 -6.34
N ASP A 4 18.28 4.07 -6.99
CA ASP A 4 17.48 2.84 -7.13
C ASP A 4 17.32 2.04 -5.82
N ARG A 5 17.87 2.54 -4.69
CA ARG A 5 17.90 1.82 -3.42
C ARG A 5 17.02 2.49 -2.36
N ILE A 6 15.81 1.97 -2.21
CA ILE A 6 14.91 2.35 -1.11
C ILE A 6 15.41 1.74 0.21
N ILE A 7 15.79 2.58 1.17
CA ILE A 7 16.13 2.14 2.52
C ILE A 7 14.87 2.12 3.39
N ILE A 8 14.59 0.97 4.00
CA ILE A 8 13.44 0.80 4.91
C ILE A 8 13.88 1.22 6.30
N THR A 9 13.49 2.42 6.72
CA THR A 9 13.74 2.99 8.05
C THR A 9 12.46 3.13 8.89
N GLY A 10 11.29 2.96 8.25
CA GLY A 10 10.00 3.29 8.82
C GLY A 10 9.65 4.78 8.65
N VAL A 11 8.50 5.18 9.20
CA VAL A 11 8.05 6.58 9.12
C VAL A 11 8.90 7.48 10.01
N THR A 12 9.39 8.59 9.44
CA THR A 12 10.13 9.61 10.20
C THR A 12 9.16 10.51 10.99
N GLY A 13 9.65 11.16 12.06
CA GLY A 13 8.83 12.09 12.86
C GLY A 13 8.33 11.56 14.21
N GLY A 14 8.88 10.44 14.69
CA GLY A 14 8.68 9.93 16.05
C GLY A 14 7.90 8.62 16.12
N VAL A 15 7.69 8.14 17.35
CA VAL A 15 6.90 6.93 17.63
C VAL A 15 5.45 7.33 17.80
N VAL A 16 4.60 6.81 16.92
CA VAL A 16 3.15 7.06 16.91
C VAL A 16 2.45 5.71 16.76
N PRO A 17 1.35 5.44 17.48
CA PRO A 17 0.64 4.17 17.35
C PRO A 17 -0.01 4.04 15.97
N ARG A 18 -0.10 2.80 15.48
CA ARG A 18 -1.05 2.44 14.43
C ARG A 18 -2.44 2.43 15.06
N LEU A 19 -3.37 3.20 14.52
CA LEU A 19 -4.75 3.23 15.00
C LEU A 19 -5.53 2.03 14.43
N GLU A 20 -6.57 1.62 15.14
CA GLU A 20 -7.56 0.70 14.58
C GLU A 20 -8.31 1.44 13.45
N ILE A 21 -8.63 0.76 12.35
CA ILE A 21 -9.21 1.41 11.16
C ILE A 21 -10.55 2.11 11.45
N THR A 22 -11.39 1.56 12.33
CA THR A 22 -12.64 2.17 12.78
C THR A 22 -12.43 3.46 13.58
N ASP A 23 -11.24 3.70 14.14
CA ASP A 23 -10.90 4.96 14.77
C ASP A 23 -10.25 5.93 13.78
N LEU A 24 -9.40 5.44 12.88
CA LEU A 24 -8.79 6.28 11.86
C LEU A 24 -9.85 6.96 10.96
N VAL A 25 -10.88 6.22 10.52
CA VAL A 25 -11.94 6.77 9.64
C VAL A 25 -12.71 7.94 10.27
N LYS A 26 -12.69 8.08 11.60
CA LYS A 26 -13.34 9.19 12.32
C LYS A 26 -12.47 10.45 12.38
N ILE A 27 -11.20 10.37 12.02
CA ILE A 27 -10.25 11.49 12.07
C ILE A 27 -10.13 12.07 10.65
N ASP A 28 -10.99 13.03 10.31
CA ASP A 28 -11.13 13.59 8.96
C ASP A 28 -9.77 13.94 8.32
N ASP A 29 -8.86 14.61 9.03
CA ASP A 29 -7.56 15.02 8.49
C ASP A 29 -6.66 13.83 8.15
N GLN A 30 -6.53 12.88 9.08
CA GLN A 30 -5.67 11.72 8.88
C GLN A 30 -6.26 10.78 7.84
N PHE A 31 -7.56 10.52 7.88
CA PHE A 31 -8.23 9.67 6.90
C PHE A 31 -8.19 10.28 5.49
N SER A 32 -8.38 11.60 5.36
CA SER A 32 -8.26 12.28 4.08
C SER A 32 -6.84 12.16 3.51
N LEU A 33 -5.80 12.34 4.34
CA LEU A 33 -4.41 12.14 3.91
C LEU A 33 -4.11 10.68 3.56
N PHE A 34 -4.62 9.73 4.33
CA PHE A 34 -4.47 8.30 4.08
C PHE A 34 -5.04 7.90 2.72
N VAL A 35 -6.28 8.32 2.43
CA VAL A 35 -6.96 8.05 1.16
C VAL A 35 -6.21 8.70 -0.01
N GLN A 36 -5.84 9.98 0.10
CA GLN A 36 -5.10 10.68 -0.97
C GLN A 36 -3.72 10.06 -1.21
N ALA A 37 -3.01 9.68 -0.15
CA ALA A 37 -1.71 9.03 -0.24
C ALA A 37 -1.80 7.65 -0.90
N LEU A 38 -2.81 6.85 -0.55
CA LEU A 38 -3.03 5.55 -1.16
C LEU A 38 -3.39 5.69 -2.65
N ILE A 39 -4.26 6.63 -3.01
CA ILE A 39 -4.56 6.95 -4.42
C ILE A 39 -3.27 7.31 -5.18
N LYS A 40 -2.42 8.17 -4.60
CA LYS A 40 -1.14 8.58 -5.20
C LYS A 40 -0.19 7.38 -5.39
N MET A 41 -0.11 6.51 -4.38
CA MET A 41 0.72 5.31 -4.42
C MET A 41 0.24 4.31 -5.48
N GLN A 42 -1.08 4.13 -5.61
CA GLN A 42 -1.69 3.28 -6.64
C GLN A 42 -1.51 3.88 -8.05
N ALA A 43 -1.49 5.20 -8.18
CA ALA A 43 -1.25 5.91 -9.43
C ALA A 43 0.22 5.82 -9.93
N GLY A 44 1.18 5.47 -9.06
CA GLY A 44 2.61 5.33 -9.42
C GLY A 44 2.90 4.31 -10.52
N ALA A 45 3.91 4.56 -11.36
CA ALA A 45 4.25 3.69 -12.49
C ALA A 45 4.62 2.27 -12.02
N THR A 46 4.30 1.24 -12.82
CA THR A 46 4.63 -0.16 -12.48
C THR A 46 6.13 -0.43 -12.44
N THR A 47 6.95 0.46 -12.99
CA THR A 47 8.42 0.42 -12.93
C THR A 47 9.00 1.17 -11.73
N ASP A 48 8.21 1.98 -11.03
CA ASP A 48 8.62 2.67 -9.81
C ASP A 48 8.58 1.67 -8.65
N TYR A 49 9.72 1.44 -7.99
CA TYR A 49 9.84 0.52 -6.86
C TYR A 49 8.97 0.93 -5.67
N SER A 50 8.66 2.21 -5.52
CA SER A 50 7.79 2.74 -4.46
C SER A 50 6.29 2.70 -4.80
N SER A 51 5.92 2.31 -6.03
CA SER A 51 4.50 2.19 -6.39
C SER A 51 3.79 1.08 -5.62
N HIS A 52 2.48 1.19 -5.48
CA HIS A 52 1.64 0.14 -4.91
C HIS A 52 1.83 -1.21 -5.63
N TYR A 53 1.94 -1.18 -6.96
CA TYR A 53 2.18 -2.39 -7.76
C TYR A 53 3.51 -3.05 -7.41
N SER A 54 4.61 -2.28 -7.41
CA SER A 54 5.93 -2.82 -7.14
C SER A 54 6.08 -3.33 -5.71
N ILE A 55 5.53 -2.61 -4.72
CA ILE A 55 5.54 -3.06 -3.32
C ILE A 55 4.64 -4.29 -3.14
N GLY A 56 3.46 -4.34 -3.76
CA GLY A 56 2.62 -5.54 -3.79
C GLY A 56 3.34 -6.75 -4.39
N GLY A 57 4.07 -6.52 -5.48
CA GLY A 57 4.84 -7.54 -6.19
C GLY A 57 6.05 -8.11 -5.44
N ILE A 58 6.50 -7.47 -4.35
CA ILE A 58 7.49 -8.09 -3.44
C ILE A 58 6.92 -9.39 -2.85
N HIS A 59 5.62 -9.39 -2.53
CA HIS A 59 5.01 -10.53 -1.86
C HIS A 59 4.98 -11.79 -2.75
N GLY A 60 4.80 -11.64 -4.07
CA GLY A 60 4.62 -12.77 -4.98
C GLY A 60 4.80 -12.37 -6.44
N PHE A 61 3.81 -12.67 -7.28
CA PHE A 61 3.84 -12.25 -8.68
C PHE A 61 4.04 -10.73 -8.76
N PRO A 62 4.93 -10.24 -9.65
CA PRO A 62 5.43 -10.93 -10.84
C PRO A 62 6.75 -11.73 -10.72
N PHE A 63 7.22 -12.08 -9.51
CA PHE A 63 8.49 -12.81 -9.33
C PHE A 63 9.67 -12.13 -10.03
N ARG A 64 9.87 -10.85 -9.71
CA ARG A 64 11.00 -10.06 -10.20
C ARG A 64 11.76 -9.43 -9.05
N ALA A 65 13.02 -9.13 -9.29
CA ALA A 65 13.84 -8.40 -8.33
C ALA A 65 13.23 -7.03 -7.99
N TRP A 66 13.35 -6.61 -6.73
CA TRP A 66 12.87 -5.31 -6.26
C TRP A 66 14.01 -4.48 -5.68
N GLY A 67 14.07 -3.19 -6.02
CA GLY A 67 15.06 -2.24 -5.47
C GLY A 67 16.52 -2.63 -5.75
N GLY A 68 16.79 -3.26 -6.89
CA GLY A 68 18.14 -3.73 -7.26
C GLY A 68 18.69 -4.85 -6.37
N SER A 69 17.83 -5.56 -5.63
CA SER A 69 18.24 -6.68 -4.78
C SER A 69 18.88 -7.83 -5.56
N ASP A 70 18.57 -7.92 -6.86
CA ASP A 70 19.21 -8.84 -7.79
C ASP A 70 19.27 -8.24 -9.20
N PRO A 71 20.45 -7.83 -9.68
CA PRO A 71 20.60 -7.29 -11.03
C PRO A 71 20.62 -8.35 -12.15
N GLU A 72 20.70 -9.65 -11.85
CA GLU A 72 20.90 -10.71 -12.86
C GLU A 72 19.66 -11.58 -13.15
N GLY A 73 18.58 -11.50 -12.38
CA GLY A 73 17.36 -12.28 -12.61
C GLY A 73 16.75 -12.80 -11.31
N PRO A 74 15.84 -13.81 -11.35
CA PRO A 74 15.24 -14.34 -10.12
C PRO A 74 16.34 -14.72 -9.13
N VAL A 75 16.16 -14.27 -7.88
CA VAL A 75 17.16 -14.21 -6.80
C VAL A 75 18.27 -15.25 -6.97
N SER A 76 19.45 -14.81 -7.38
CA SER A 76 20.72 -15.53 -7.41
C SER A 76 20.92 -16.27 -6.08
N GLY A 77 20.74 -17.59 -6.12
CA GLY A 77 20.75 -18.46 -4.94
C GLY A 77 19.45 -19.20 -4.66
N ALA A 78 18.36 -18.89 -5.38
CA ALA A 78 17.25 -19.84 -5.51
C ALA A 78 17.80 -21.09 -6.22
N PRO A 79 17.71 -22.29 -5.62
CA PRO A 79 18.07 -23.52 -6.29
C PRO A 79 17.41 -23.56 -7.68
N SER A 80 18.15 -23.97 -8.72
CA SER A 80 17.66 -24.01 -10.11
C SER A 80 16.45 -24.91 -10.33
N ASP A 81 16.06 -25.68 -9.30
CA ASP A 81 14.90 -26.56 -9.19
C ASP A 81 13.78 -25.99 -8.29
N THR A 82 13.93 -24.80 -7.73
CA THR A 82 12.89 -24.08 -6.99
C THR A 82 12.17 -23.11 -7.89
N ASN A 83 10.87 -23.33 -8.07
CA ASN A 83 9.96 -22.27 -8.52
C ASN A 83 10.00 -21.17 -7.45
N TRP A 84 10.74 -20.10 -7.70
CA TRP A 84 10.77 -18.95 -6.80
C TRP A 84 9.45 -18.18 -6.92
N ASP A 85 8.58 -18.36 -5.93
CA ASP A 85 7.22 -17.79 -5.89
C ASP A 85 7.15 -16.40 -5.22
N GLY A 86 8.26 -15.65 -5.23
CA GLY A 86 8.37 -14.31 -4.64
C GLY A 86 9.10 -14.26 -3.29
N TYR A 87 9.16 -13.08 -2.66
CA TYR A 87 9.97 -12.89 -1.45
C TYR A 87 9.28 -13.36 -0.16
N CYS A 88 7.95 -13.50 -0.15
CA CYS A 88 7.22 -13.77 1.07
C CYS A 88 7.61 -15.11 1.71
N THR A 89 7.68 -15.14 3.04
CA THR A 89 8.00 -16.37 3.79
C THR A 89 6.74 -16.94 4.42
N HIS A 90 6.17 -17.98 3.82
CA HIS A 90 5.03 -18.73 4.33
C HIS A 90 5.46 -20.13 4.80
N GLY A 91 4.73 -20.72 5.75
CA GLY A 91 5.08 -22.03 6.32
C GLY A 91 6.45 -22.05 7.03
N SER A 92 6.97 -20.87 7.41
CA SER A 92 8.32 -20.69 7.95
C SER A 92 8.28 -19.87 9.24
N VAL A 93 9.25 -20.12 10.14
CA VAL A 93 9.45 -19.33 11.37
C VAL A 93 9.79 -17.86 11.08
N LEU A 94 10.21 -17.54 9.86
CA LEU A 94 10.49 -16.17 9.43
C LEU A 94 9.24 -15.37 9.09
N PHE A 95 8.06 -16.00 9.02
CA PHE A 95 6.81 -15.36 8.63
C PHE A 95 6.57 -14.02 9.37
N PRO A 96 6.60 -13.94 10.72
CA PRO A 96 6.34 -12.67 11.40
C PRO A 96 7.43 -11.62 11.16
N THR A 97 8.69 -12.07 11.12
CA THR A 97 9.86 -11.19 10.98
C THR A 97 10.05 -10.67 9.57
N TRP A 98 9.53 -11.35 8.55
CA TRP A 98 9.52 -10.90 7.16
C TRP A 98 8.37 -9.92 6.89
N HIS A 99 7.17 -10.23 7.37
CA HIS A 99 6.00 -9.37 7.16
C HIS A 99 6.12 -8.03 7.91
N ARG A 100 6.84 -7.97 9.04
CA ARG A 100 7.05 -6.73 9.78
C ARG A 100 7.73 -5.61 8.95
N PRO A 101 8.94 -5.81 8.37
CA PRO A 101 9.56 -4.81 7.51
C PRO A 101 8.81 -4.61 6.18
N TYR A 102 8.07 -5.61 5.68
CA TYR A 102 7.20 -5.45 4.51
C TYR A 102 6.10 -4.41 4.76
N VAL A 103 5.39 -4.53 5.88
CA VAL A 103 4.40 -3.53 6.30
C VAL A 103 5.06 -2.18 6.61
N ALA A 104 6.26 -2.16 7.19
CA ALA A 104 6.99 -0.91 7.44
C ALA A 104 7.37 -0.17 6.14
N LEU A 105 7.74 -0.89 5.07
CA LEU A 105 7.97 -0.30 3.75
C LEU A 105 6.69 0.31 3.18
N PHE A 106 5.57 -0.42 3.22
CA PHE A 106 4.29 0.10 2.75
C PHE A 106 3.88 1.37 3.51
N GLU A 107 3.96 1.32 4.84
CA GLU A 107 3.65 2.44 5.72
C GLU A 107 4.58 3.64 5.48
N GLN A 108 5.90 3.43 5.35
CA GLN A 108 6.88 4.48 5.06
C GLN A 108 6.54 5.23 3.77
N THR A 109 6.25 4.49 2.70
CA THR A 109 5.92 5.06 1.40
C THR A 109 4.59 5.82 1.44
N LEU A 110 3.55 5.22 2.03
CA LEU A 110 2.25 5.87 2.18
C LEU A 110 2.35 7.15 3.00
N CYS A 111 3.02 7.12 4.15
CA CYS A 111 3.18 8.30 5.00
C CYS A 111 4.06 9.38 4.34
N SER A 112 5.06 9.00 3.54
CA SER A 112 5.84 9.96 2.74
C SER A 112 4.95 10.73 1.77
N HIS A 113 4.07 10.04 1.04
CA HIS A 113 3.07 10.70 0.18
C HIS A 113 2.12 11.59 0.98
N ALA A 114 1.63 11.13 2.14
CA ALA A 114 0.77 11.93 3.01
C ALA A 114 1.45 13.22 3.49
N GLN A 115 2.74 13.15 3.85
CA GLN A 115 3.53 14.32 4.26
C GLN A 115 3.72 15.32 3.11
N GLU A 116 3.95 14.84 1.88
CA GLU A 116 4.03 15.73 0.72
C GLU A 116 2.69 16.37 0.37
N ILE A 117 1.60 15.59 0.43
CA ILE A 117 0.24 16.09 0.18
C ILE A 117 -0.14 17.16 1.21
N ALA A 118 0.19 16.95 2.49
CA ALA A 118 -0.07 17.90 3.56
C ALA A 118 0.58 19.28 3.31
N LYS A 119 1.75 19.34 2.65
CA LYS A 119 2.38 20.60 2.25
C LYS A 119 1.59 21.39 1.19
N GLY A 120 0.59 20.78 0.56
CA GLY A 120 -0.31 21.45 -0.38
C GLY A 120 -1.52 22.12 0.29
N TYR A 121 -1.78 21.88 1.57
CA TYR A 121 -2.94 22.43 2.27
C TYR A 121 -2.69 23.85 2.78
N PRO A 122 -3.65 24.79 2.70
CA PRO A 122 -3.47 26.14 3.21
C PRO A 122 -3.12 26.20 4.71
N ASP A 123 -3.77 25.38 5.55
CA ASP A 123 -3.45 25.26 6.97
C ASP A 123 -2.31 24.26 7.21
N GLN A 124 -1.09 24.70 6.91
CA GLN A 124 0.10 23.86 7.00
C GLN A 124 0.30 23.25 8.39
N ALA A 125 0.02 23.98 9.47
CA ALA A 125 0.25 23.50 10.83
C ALA A 125 -0.66 22.30 11.16
N ARG A 126 -1.95 22.40 10.83
CA ARG A 126 -2.92 21.31 11.01
C ARG A 126 -2.55 20.08 10.21
N TRP A 127 -2.33 20.24 8.90
CA TRP A 127 -2.16 19.12 7.99
C TRP A 127 -0.80 18.44 8.12
N THR A 128 0.27 19.20 8.37
CA THR A 128 1.59 18.58 8.65
C THR A 128 1.62 17.87 10.00
N THR A 129 0.84 18.34 10.98
CA THR A 129 0.66 17.62 12.25
C THR A 129 -0.10 16.32 12.03
N ALA A 130 -1.21 16.34 11.29
CA ALA A 130 -1.97 15.15 10.94
C ALA A 130 -1.09 14.13 10.18
N ALA A 131 -0.30 14.57 9.20
CA ALA A 131 0.60 13.70 8.44
C ALA A 131 1.70 13.07 9.31
N LYS A 132 2.24 13.79 10.31
CA LYS A 132 3.23 13.25 11.25
C LYS A 132 2.63 12.19 12.17
N GLN A 133 1.35 12.34 12.52
CA GLN A 133 0.60 11.39 13.36
C GLN A 133 0.04 10.21 12.56
N LEU A 134 -0.06 10.31 11.24
CA LEU A 134 -0.59 9.22 10.43
C LEU A 134 0.34 8.00 10.45
N ARG A 135 -0.24 6.82 10.69
CA ARG A 135 0.39 5.51 10.57
C ARG A 135 -0.56 4.58 9.81
N LEU A 136 -0.05 3.47 9.28
CA LEU A 136 -0.89 2.48 8.60
C LEU A 136 -1.85 1.87 9.63
N PRO A 137 -3.18 1.96 9.43
CA PRO A 137 -4.12 1.41 10.39
C PRO A 137 -4.04 -0.12 10.43
N TYR A 138 -4.45 -0.71 11.55
CA TYR A 138 -4.72 -2.14 11.63
C TYR A 138 -6.22 -2.39 11.67
N TRP A 139 -6.62 -3.59 11.24
CA TRP A 139 -7.99 -4.07 11.37
C TRP A 139 -8.02 -5.17 12.43
N ASP A 140 -8.74 -4.92 13.53
CA ASP A 140 -8.97 -5.91 14.57
C ASP A 140 -10.11 -6.85 14.17
N TRP A 141 -9.80 -7.82 13.31
CA TRP A 141 -10.77 -8.78 12.82
C TRP A 141 -11.29 -9.75 13.91
N VAL A 142 -10.61 -9.83 15.06
CA VAL A 142 -11.03 -10.69 16.18
C VAL A 142 -12.19 -10.05 16.93
N GLU A 143 -12.06 -8.77 17.28
CA GLU A 143 -13.12 -8.01 17.96
C GLU A 143 -14.19 -7.53 16.95
N ARG A 144 -13.78 -7.15 15.74
CA ARG A 144 -14.62 -6.54 14.70
C ARG A 144 -14.45 -7.28 13.37
N PRO A 145 -15.13 -8.40 13.15
CA PRO A 145 -14.97 -9.23 11.95
C PRO A 145 -15.48 -8.57 10.67
N VAL A 146 -16.20 -7.45 10.77
CA VAL A 146 -16.61 -6.63 9.62
C VAL A 146 -15.97 -5.24 9.81
N PRO A 147 -15.09 -4.81 8.89
CA PRO A 147 -14.49 -3.48 8.94
C PRO A 147 -15.55 -2.39 8.63
N PRO A 148 -15.28 -1.10 8.89
CA PRO A 148 -16.28 -0.07 8.66
C PRO A 148 -16.60 0.10 7.16
N PRO A 149 -17.78 0.64 6.78
CA PRO A 149 -18.21 0.74 5.38
C PRO A 149 -17.20 1.43 4.46
N GLU A 150 -16.44 2.40 4.96
CA GLU A 150 -15.38 3.10 4.25
C GLU A 150 -14.27 2.16 3.74
N VAL A 151 -14.13 0.96 4.31
CA VAL A 151 -13.08 0.01 3.96
C VAL A 151 -13.56 -1.03 2.96
N ILE A 152 -14.81 -1.50 3.09
CA ILE A 152 -15.27 -2.72 2.40
C ILE A 152 -16.54 -2.54 1.54
N GLU A 153 -17.35 -1.51 1.79
CA GLU A 153 -18.69 -1.39 1.19
C GLU A 153 -18.81 -0.19 0.24
N LEU A 154 -18.30 0.98 0.64
CA LEU A 154 -18.54 2.21 -0.10
C LEU A 154 -17.71 2.29 -1.38
N ASP A 155 -18.36 2.50 -2.53
CA ASP A 155 -17.70 2.74 -3.82
C ASP A 155 -16.93 4.07 -3.85
N THR A 156 -17.41 5.06 -3.08
CA THR A 156 -16.77 6.38 -2.96
C THR A 156 -16.64 6.82 -1.51
N LEU A 157 -15.61 7.62 -1.23
CA LEU A 157 -15.34 8.21 0.07
C LEU A 157 -15.48 9.73 0.00
N SER A 158 -16.02 10.32 1.08
CA SER A 158 -16.11 11.77 1.24
C SER A 158 -14.94 12.27 2.09
N ILE A 159 -13.93 12.88 1.46
CA ILE A 159 -12.69 13.31 2.12
C ILE A 159 -12.47 14.82 1.98
N LEU A 160 -11.76 15.43 2.94
CA LEU A 160 -11.37 16.84 2.88
C LEU A 160 -10.30 17.07 1.81
N MET A 161 -10.48 18.15 1.05
CA MET A 161 -9.56 18.61 0.01
C MET A 161 -8.85 19.91 0.44
N PRO A 162 -7.79 20.35 -0.27
CA PRO A 162 -7.06 21.59 0.07
C PRO A 162 -7.92 22.86 0.11
N ASP A 163 -9.05 22.89 -0.59
CA ASP A 163 -10.01 24.00 -0.54
C ASP A 163 -10.89 24.00 0.73
N GLY A 164 -10.68 23.04 1.63
CA GLY A 164 -11.41 22.87 2.88
C GLY A 164 -12.77 22.18 2.73
N LYS A 165 -13.17 21.81 1.51
CA LYS A 165 -14.46 21.13 1.25
C LYS A 165 -14.27 19.63 1.19
N LYS A 166 -15.35 18.89 1.52
CA LYS A 166 -15.38 17.46 1.26
C LYS A 166 -15.67 17.21 -0.22
N ALA A 167 -14.89 16.32 -0.83
CA ALA A 167 -15.10 15.83 -2.19
C ALA A 167 -15.31 14.32 -2.18
N SER A 168 -16.11 13.82 -3.12
CA SER A 168 -16.30 12.40 -3.35
C SER A 168 -15.18 11.86 -4.22
N VAL A 169 -14.44 10.87 -3.73
CA VAL A 169 -13.37 10.17 -4.47
C VAL A 169 -13.68 8.68 -4.58
N LYS A 170 -13.26 8.01 -5.66
CA LYS A 170 -13.35 6.54 -5.74
C LYS A 170 -12.59 5.92 -4.56
N ASN A 171 -13.18 4.93 -3.92
CA ASN A 171 -12.57 4.28 -2.77
C ASN A 171 -11.33 3.46 -3.20
N PRO A 172 -10.11 3.83 -2.77
CA PRO A 172 -8.91 3.08 -3.12
C PRO A 172 -8.71 1.81 -2.29
N LEU A 173 -9.52 1.58 -1.25
CA LEU A 173 -9.39 0.45 -0.33
C LEU A 173 -10.10 -0.82 -0.84
N THR A 174 -11.11 -0.67 -1.69
CA THR A 174 -11.90 -1.80 -2.19
C THR A 174 -11.16 -2.61 -3.25
N SER A 175 -10.34 -1.97 -4.08
CA SER A 175 -9.57 -2.65 -5.12
C SER A 175 -8.38 -1.83 -5.65
N TYR A 176 -7.36 -2.54 -6.11
CA TYR A 176 -6.34 -1.99 -6.99
C TYR A 176 -6.72 -2.23 -8.45
N ASN A 177 -6.68 -1.19 -9.28
CA ASN A 177 -6.92 -1.33 -10.71
C ASN A 177 -5.58 -1.44 -11.44
N PHE A 178 -5.28 -2.63 -11.99
CA PHE A 178 -4.13 -2.84 -12.86
C PHE A 178 -4.24 -1.98 -14.12
N LYS A 179 -3.11 -1.46 -14.59
CA LYS A 179 -3.03 -0.45 -15.66
C LYS A 179 -2.97 -1.04 -17.06
N GLY A 180 -3.07 -2.37 -17.18
CA GLY A 180 -3.02 -3.12 -18.44
C GLY A 180 -1.63 -3.28 -19.05
N ALA A 181 -0.61 -2.64 -18.47
CA ALA A 181 0.79 -2.81 -18.88
C ALA A 181 1.48 -3.97 -18.15
N GLU A 182 0.84 -4.50 -17.10
CA GLU A 182 1.27 -5.62 -16.28
C GLU A 182 1.08 -6.94 -17.04
N LYS A 183 1.99 -7.21 -17.98
CA LYS A 183 2.04 -8.47 -18.74
C LYS A 183 2.64 -9.63 -17.93
N ASP A 184 2.98 -9.34 -16.68
CA ASP A 184 3.79 -10.20 -15.84
C ASP A 184 2.99 -11.30 -15.13
N PHE A 185 1.67 -11.26 -15.22
CA PHE A 185 0.81 -12.34 -14.75
C PHE A 185 0.74 -13.42 -15.82
N PRO A 186 0.94 -14.71 -15.47
CA PRO A 186 0.76 -15.77 -16.43
C PRO A 186 -0.68 -15.72 -16.96
N SER A 187 -0.83 -15.86 -18.29
CA SER A 187 -2.10 -16.31 -18.88
C SER A 187 -2.30 -17.78 -18.52
N ALA A 188 -2.50 -18.07 -17.24
CA ALA A 188 -2.69 -19.44 -16.75
C ALA A 188 -4.10 -19.94 -17.09
N PRO A 189 -4.31 -21.27 -17.16
CA PRO A 189 -5.66 -21.84 -17.16
C PRO A 189 -6.41 -21.33 -15.93
N GLY A 190 -7.53 -20.62 -16.15
CA GLY A 190 -8.25 -19.85 -15.10
C GLY A 190 -7.95 -18.35 -15.16
N SER A 191 -8.22 -17.76 -16.33
CA SER A 191 -7.83 -16.41 -16.79
C SER A 191 -7.98 -15.28 -15.77
N LEU A 192 -7.28 -14.16 -15.99
CA LEU A 192 -7.49 -12.87 -15.30
C LEU A 192 -8.97 -12.41 -15.20
N GLN A 193 -9.89 -12.99 -15.99
CA GLN A 193 -11.34 -12.77 -15.85
C GLN A 193 -11.88 -13.28 -14.49
N ASP A 194 -11.27 -14.32 -13.91
CA ASP A 194 -11.69 -14.90 -12.63
C ASP A 194 -11.28 -14.03 -11.42
N TRP A 195 -10.27 -13.17 -11.56
CA TRP A 195 -9.83 -12.23 -10.50
C TRP A 195 -10.44 -10.83 -10.65
N THR A 196 -11.04 -10.52 -11.81
CA THR A 196 -11.80 -9.26 -12.01
C THR A 196 -13.22 -9.30 -11.46
N THR A 197 -13.67 -10.44 -10.91
CA THR A 197 -14.98 -10.56 -10.28
C THR A 197 -14.81 -10.73 -8.77
N PHE A 198 -14.86 -9.61 -8.04
CA PHE A 198 -15.53 -9.68 -6.74
C PHE A 198 -16.96 -10.18 -7.00
N PRO A 199 -17.51 -11.08 -6.16
CA PRO A 199 -18.91 -11.43 -6.28
C PRO A 199 -19.72 -10.14 -6.14
N GLN A 200 -20.32 -9.68 -7.25
CA GLN A 200 -21.43 -8.74 -7.14
C GLN A 200 -22.54 -9.52 -6.42
N THR A 201 -22.97 -8.97 -5.28
CA THR A 201 -24.11 -9.45 -4.49
C THR A 201 -25.37 -9.55 -5.33
#